data_AF-I3SF89-F1
#
_entry.id   AF-I3SF89-F1
#
_cell.length_a   1.000
_cell.length_b   1.000
_cell.length_c   1.000
_cell.angle_alpha   90.00
_cell.angle_beta   90.00
_cell.angle_gamma   90.00
#
_symmetry.space_group_name_H-M   'P 1'
#
loop_
_entity.id
_entity.type
_entity.pdbx_description
1 polymer ?
#
loop_
_entity_poly.entity_id
_entity_poly.type
_entity_poly.pdbx_seq_one_letter_code
_entity_poly.pdbx_strand_id
1 'polypeptide(L)'
;MKGVYSQPDNILGRAAQQALFPDTTYGVDSGGDPQVIPKLTFEEFKEFHRKYYHPSNSRIWFYGDDDPNERLRILSEYLDMFDASSARNESKVEAQKLFSKPVRVVETYPAGDGGDLKKHMVCLNWLLSDKPLDLETELTLGFLNHLLLGAPASPLRKFC
;
A
#
# COMPACT_ATOMS: atom_id res chain seq x y z
N MET A 1 9.44 6.26 11.87
CA MET A 1 9.63 6.62 10.44
C MET A 1 11.02 7.09 10.05
N LYS A 2 11.79 7.83 10.89
CA LYS A 2 13.15 8.29 10.51
C LYS A 2 14.09 7.17 10.01
N GLY A 3 14.10 6.01 10.67
CA GLY A 3 14.90 4.86 10.23
C GLY A 3 14.38 4.17 8.94
N VAL A 4 13.07 4.20 8.69
CA VAL A 4 12.50 3.70 7.42
C VAL A 4 12.95 4.59 6.27
N TYR A 5 12.95 5.91 6.50
CA TYR A 5 13.38 6.95 5.55
C TYR A 5 14.90 7.04 5.35
N SER A 6 15.70 6.19 6.01
CA SER A 6 17.15 6.13 5.81
C SER A 6 17.61 4.87 5.08
N GLN A 7 16.70 3.94 4.76
CA GLN A 7 17.02 2.71 4.01
C GLN A 7 16.76 2.93 2.51
N PRO A 8 17.77 2.75 1.62
CA PRO A 8 17.64 3.01 0.19
C PRO A 8 16.45 2.27 -0.46
N ASP A 9 16.26 0.99 -0.14
CA ASP A 9 15.19 0.17 -0.73
C ASP A 9 13.79 0.69 -0.36
N ASN A 10 13.61 1.15 0.89
CA ASN A 10 12.34 1.74 1.34
C ASN A 10 12.08 3.08 0.65
N ILE A 11 13.10 3.89 0.45
CA ILE A 11 13.00 5.16 -0.28
C ILE A 11 12.60 4.90 -1.73
N LEU A 12 13.25 3.94 -2.39
CA LEU A 12 12.96 3.55 -3.77
C LEU A 12 11.52 3.02 -3.91
N GLY A 13 11.09 2.12 -3.01
CA GLY A 13 9.73 1.57 -3.02
C GLY A 13 8.66 2.64 -2.81
N ARG A 14 8.86 3.56 -1.86
CA ARG A 14 7.94 4.69 -1.64
C ARG A 14 7.88 5.61 -2.86
N ALA A 15 9.04 5.98 -3.41
CA ALA A 15 9.09 6.84 -4.59
C ALA A 15 8.38 6.18 -5.79
N ALA A 16 8.58 4.88 -5.99
CA ALA A 16 7.87 4.12 -7.03
C ALA A 16 6.36 4.10 -6.80
N GLN A 17 5.89 3.85 -5.58
CA GLN A 17 4.46 3.86 -5.25
C GLN A 17 3.83 5.24 -5.49
N GLN A 18 4.45 6.31 -4.99
CA GLN A 18 3.92 7.66 -5.13
C GLN A 18 3.93 8.12 -6.60
N ALA A 19 4.96 7.74 -7.37
CA ALA A 19 5.04 8.03 -8.80
C ALA A 19 4.01 7.24 -9.63
N LEU A 20 3.67 6.01 -9.23
CA LEU A 20 2.65 5.21 -9.90
C LEU A 20 1.23 5.66 -9.59
N PHE A 21 0.98 6.15 -8.37
CA PHE A 21 -0.37 6.45 -7.86
C PHE A 21 -0.56 7.90 -7.37
N PRO A 22 -0.20 8.93 -8.17
CA PRO A 22 -0.20 10.32 -7.72
C PRO A 22 -1.58 10.89 -7.39
N ASP A 23 -2.65 10.33 -7.95
CA ASP A 23 -4.02 10.87 -7.82
C ASP A 23 -4.84 10.18 -6.73
N THR A 24 -4.23 9.27 -5.96
CA THR A 24 -4.91 8.46 -4.94
C THR A 24 -4.20 8.54 -3.59
N THR A 25 -4.78 7.92 -2.55
CA THR A 25 -4.15 7.88 -1.21
C THR A 25 -2.76 7.21 -1.19
N TYR A 26 -2.37 6.47 -2.23
CA TYR A 26 -1.04 5.88 -2.34
C TYR A 26 0.03 6.89 -2.81
N GLY A 27 -0.39 8.10 -3.23
CA GLY A 27 0.50 9.23 -3.50
C GLY A 27 1.09 9.88 -2.24
N VAL A 28 0.63 9.47 -1.04
CA VAL A 28 1.14 9.93 0.26
C VAL A 28 1.62 8.74 1.10
N ASP A 29 2.45 9.01 2.11
CA ASP A 29 2.96 7.96 3.02
C ASP A 29 2.03 7.81 4.24
N SER A 30 1.30 6.70 4.31
CA SER A 30 0.43 6.38 5.44
C SER A 30 1.17 6.03 6.73
N GLY A 31 2.43 5.60 6.64
CA GLY A 31 3.31 5.42 7.80
C GLY A 31 3.77 6.76 8.38
N GLY A 32 3.74 7.82 7.55
CA GLY A 32 3.97 9.20 7.94
C GLY A 32 5.38 9.68 7.63
N ASP A 33 5.47 10.80 6.93
CA ASP A 33 6.73 11.47 6.70
C ASP A 33 7.26 12.10 7.99
N PRO A 34 8.49 11.82 8.44
CA PRO A 34 9.08 12.47 9.62
C PRO A 34 9.02 14.00 9.63
N GLN A 35 8.96 14.64 8.46
CA GLN A 35 8.84 16.09 8.32
C GLN A 35 7.39 16.59 8.46
N VAL A 36 6.40 15.72 8.22
CA VAL A 36 4.97 16.06 8.26
C VAL A 36 4.32 15.59 9.55
N ILE A 37 4.76 14.47 10.14
CA ILE A 37 4.25 13.92 11.41
C ILE A 37 4.09 15.00 12.51
N PRO A 38 5.05 15.92 12.74
CA PRO A 38 4.91 16.93 13.79
C PRO A 38 3.76 17.92 13.58
N LYS A 39 3.16 17.95 12.38
CA LYS A 39 2.02 18.82 12.05
C LYS A 39 0.68 18.19 12.43
N LEU A 40 0.63 16.88 12.69
CA LEU A 40 -0.59 16.18 13.08
C LEU A 40 -1.08 16.67 14.45
N THR A 41 -2.31 17.15 14.50
CA THR A 41 -2.97 17.57 15.74
C THR A 41 -3.70 16.40 16.41
N PHE A 42 -3.95 16.53 17.71
CA PHE A 42 -4.71 15.53 18.46
C PHE A 42 -6.17 15.45 18.00
N GLU A 43 -6.73 16.59 17.60
CA GLU A 43 -8.07 16.72 17.05
C GLU A 43 -8.21 15.95 15.75
N GLU A 44 -7.28 16.12 14.80
CA GLU A 44 -7.26 15.35 13.55
C GLU A 44 -7.11 13.85 13.80
N PHE A 45 -6.27 13.45 14.76
CA PHE A 45 -6.11 12.05 15.13
C PHE A 45 -7.41 11.44 15.67
N LYS A 46 -8.07 12.11 16.62
CA LYS A 46 -9.37 11.66 17.17
C LYS A 46 -10.44 11.59 16.10
N GLU A 47 -10.50 12.58 15.22
CA GLU A 47 -11.49 12.66 14.17
C GLU A 47 -11.31 11.52 13.15
N PHE A 48 -10.06 11.22 12.79
CA PHE A 48 -9.75 10.06 11.95
C PHE A 48 -10.25 8.76 12.56
N HIS A 49 -9.99 8.53 13.86
CA HIS A 49 -10.50 7.36 14.57
C HIS A 49 -12.03 7.32 14.58
N ARG A 50 -12.67 8.40 15.02
CA ARG A 50 -14.14 8.52 15.09
C ARG A 50 -14.80 8.18 13.75
N LYS A 51 -14.20 8.64 12.66
CA LYS A 51 -14.72 8.45 11.31
C LYS A 51 -14.45 7.04 10.78
N TYR A 52 -13.21 6.57 10.82
CA TYR A 52 -12.81 5.38 10.06
C TYR A 52 -12.78 4.08 10.87
N TYR A 53 -12.77 4.14 12.22
CA TYR A 53 -12.86 2.95 13.08
C TYR A 53 -14.32 2.56 13.40
N HIS A 54 -15.28 3.21 12.75
CA HIS A 54 -16.70 2.87 12.87
C HIS A 54 -16.99 1.48 12.26
N PRO A 55 -17.82 0.62 12.89
CA PRO A 55 -18.09 -0.72 12.37
C PRO A 55 -18.65 -0.80 10.95
N SER A 56 -19.42 0.20 10.50
CA SER A 56 -19.87 0.30 9.09
C SER A 56 -18.73 0.37 8.06
N ASN A 57 -17.51 0.74 8.47
CA ASN A 57 -16.31 0.73 7.64
C ASN A 57 -15.42 -0.51 7.88
N SER A 58 -15.76 -1.35 8.86
CA SER A 58 -14.96 -2.51 9.24
C SER A 58 -15.22 -3.73 8.35
N ARG A 59 -14.26 -4.65 8.33
CA ARG A 59 -14.42 -6.02 7.84
C ARG A 59 -13.87 -6.93 8.91
N ILE A 60 -14.67 -7.90 9.35
CA ILE A 60 -14.32 -8.78 10.46
C ILE A 60 -14.14 -10.19 9.91
N TRP A 61 -13.04 -10.84 10.26
CA TRP A 61 -12.67 -12.15 9.75
C TRP A 61 -12.49 -13.15 10.89
N PHE A 62 -13.09 -14.33 10.75
CA PHE A 62 -12.90 -15.47 11.64
C PHE A 62 -12.49 -16.70 10.83
N TYR A 63 -11.61 -17.52 11.39
CA TYR A 63 -11.20 -18.79 10.84
C TYR A 63 -10.81 -19.73 11.99
N GLY A 64 -11.37 -20.93 11.99
CA GLY A 64 -11.22 -21.88 13.09
C GLY A 64 -12.40 -22.85 13.17
N ASP A 65 -12.32 -23.79 14.09
CA ASP A 65 -13.31 -24.84 14.37
C ASP A 65 -14.30 -24.47 15.48
N ASP A 66 -14.19 -23.27 16.05
CA ASP A 66 -15.14 -22.73 17.04
C ASP A 66 -16.52 -22.42 16.44
N ASP A 67 -17.55 -22.44 17.31
CA ASP A 67 -18.95 -22.27 16.92
C ASP A 67 -19.19 -20.88 16.28
N PRO A 68 -19.67 -20.82 15.01
CA PRO A 68 -20.00 -19.57 14.36
C PRO A 68 -21.05 -18.73 15.09
N ASN A 69 -21.97 -19.34 15.86
CA ASN A 69 -22.98 -18.59 16.59
C ASN A 69 -22.37 -17.79 17.74
N GLU A 70 -21.38 -18.38 18.43
CA GLU A 70 -20.67 -17.69 19.51
C GLU A 70 -19.88 -16.49 18.97
N ARG A 71 -19.29 -16.61 17.77
CA ARG A 71 -18.66 -15.48 17.09
C ARG A 71 -19.64 -14.32 16.88
N LEU A 72 -20.84 -14.62 16.36
CA LEU A 72 -21.86 -13.60 16.12
C LEU A 72 -22.39 -13.00 17.44
N ARG A 73 -22.52 -13.80 18.50
CA ARG A 73 -22.91 -13.33 19.84
C ARG A 73 -21.87 -12.37 20.43
N ILE A 74 -20.58 -12.67 20.30
CA ILE A 74 -19.50 -11.78 20.73
C ILE A 74 -19.51 -10.49 19.91
N LEU A 75 -19.73 -10.59 18.59
CA LEU A 75 -19.80 -9.42 17.73
C LEU A 75 -20.97 -8.51 18.06
N SER A 76 -22.16 -9.07 18.32
CA SER A 76 -23.35 -8.26 18.60
C SER A 76 -23.16 -7.37 19.83
N GLU A 77 -22.44 -7.83 20.87
CA GLU A 77 -22.13 -7.01 22.06
C GLU A 77 -21.46 -5.67 21.71
N TYR A 78 -20.69 -5.61 20.63
CA TYR A 78 -20.03 -4.39 20.17
C TYR A 78 -20.80 -3.71 19.04
N LEU A 79 -21.28 -4.47 18.05
CA LEU A 79 -21.90 -3.92 16.84
C LEU A 79 -23.25 -3.26 17.15
N ASP A 80 -23.99 -3.78 18.12
CA ASP A 80 -25.31 -3.24 18.51
C ASP A 80 -25.18 -1.88 19.23
N MET A 81 -23.96 -1.47 19.62
CA MET A 81 -23.70 -0.17 20.24
C MET A 81 -23.62 0.98 19.23
N PHE A 82 -23.70 0.72 17.92
CA PHE A 82 -23.46 1.70 16.87
C PHE A 82 -24.63 1.82 15.89
N ASP A 83 -24.99 3.06 15.55
CA ASP A 83 -25.85 3.37 14.41
C ASP A 83 -25.11 3.25 13.08
N ALA A 84 -25.82 3.19 11.96
CA ALA A 84 -25.18 3.17 10.65
C ALA A 84 -24.44 4.49 10.33
N SER A 85 -23.29 4.38 9.65
CA SER A 85 -22.45 5.53 9.24
C SER A 85 -22.11 5.51 7.75
N SER A 86 -21.92 6.69 7.15
CA SER A 86 -21.47 6.90 5.77
C SER A 86 -19.98 6.65 5.54
N ALA A 87 -19.21 6.35 6.60
CA ALA A 87 -17.75 6.25 6.56
C ALA A 87 -17.20 5.34 5.45
N ARG A 88 -17.91 4.27 5.09
CA ARG A 88 -17.53 3.35 4.00
C ARG A 88 -17.47 4.04 2.63
N ASN A 89 -18.36 4.99 2.37
CA ASN A 89 -18.37 5.72 1.09
C ASN A 89 -17.21 6.72 1.05
N GLU A 90 -16.84 7.26 2.20
CA GLU A 90 -15.78 8.25 2.37
C GLU A 90 -14.38 7.63 2.48
N SER A 91 -14.29 6.32 2.74
CA SER A 91 -13.03 5.56 2.81
C SER A 91 -12.70 4.81 1.51
N LYS A 92 -13.57 4.91 0.51
CA LYS A 92 -13.40 4.20 -0.76
C LYS A 92 -12.14 4.70 -1.47
N VAL A 93 -11.26 3.77 -1.82
CA VAL A 93 -10.07 4.06 -2.63
C VAL A 93 -10.47 4.05 -4.09
N GLU A 94 -10.25 5.18 -4.77
CA GLU A 94 -10.51 5.31 -6.21
C GLU A 94 -9.36 4.72 -7.04
N ALA A 95 -9.68 4.30 -8.27
CA ALA A 95 -8.69 3.76 -9.20
C ALA A 95 -7.78 4.87 -9.74
N GLN A 96 -6.47 4.58 -9.82
CA GLN A 96 -5.52 5.43 -10.53
C GLN A 96 -5.67 5.21 -12.03
N LYS A 97 -5.79 6.31 -12.78
CA LYS A 97 -5.81 6.25 -14.25
C LYS A 97 -4.42 5.94 -14.79
N LEU A 98 -4.37 5.13 -15.84
CA LEU A 98 -3.12 4.85 -16.55
C LEU A 98 -2.56 6.13 -17.20
N PHE A 99 -1.24 6.26 -17.16
CA PHE A 99 -0.56 7.36 -17.84
C PHE A 99 -0.55 7.14 -19.35
N SER A 100 -0.67 8.24 -20.11
CA SER A 100 -0.54 8.22 -21.57
C SER A 100 0.91 8.13 -22.05
N LYS A 101 1.87 8.46 -21.18
CA LYS A 101 3.31 8.46 -21.45
C LYS A 101 4.09 7.97 -20.22
N PRO A 102 5.25 7.33 -20.40
CA PRO A 102 6.11 6.95 -19.28
C PRO A 102 6.58 8.18 -18.50
N VAL A 103 6.71 8.01 -17.18
CA VAL A 103 7.24 9.04 -16.26
C VAL A 103 8.63 8.61 -15.80
N ARG A 104 9.57 9.56 -15.75
CA ARG A 104 10.91 9.35 -15.21
C ARG A 104 11.09 10.18 -13.96
N VAL A 105 11.42 9.53 -12.85
CA VAL A 105 11.70 10.15 -11.56
C VAL A 105 13.15 9.88 -11.18
N VAL A 106 13.80 10.85 -10.56
CA VAL A 106 15.16 10.74 -10.03
C VAL A 106 15.13 11.19 -8.58
N GLU A 107 15.46 10.27 -7.68
CA GLU A 107 15.49 10.51 -6.24
C GLU A 107 16.89 10.29 -5.68
N THR A 108 17.14 10.88 -4.51
CA THR A 108 18.39 10.71 -3.77
C THR A 108 18.15 9.94 -2.47
N TYR A 109 19.16 9.21 -2.02
CA TYR A 109 19.14 8.50 -0.74
C TYR A 109 20.44 8.78 0.04
N PRO A 110 20.42 8.68 1.37
CA PRO A 110 21.63 8.92 2.17
C PRO A 110 22.68 7.83 1.94
N ALA A 111 23.89 8.22 1.59
CA ALA A 111 25.05 7.34 1.45
C ALA A 111 26.18 7.83 2.37
N GLY A 112 27.01 6.92 2.88
CA GLY A 112 28.16 7.29 3.71
C GLY A 112 29.29 7.91 2.90
N ASP A 113 30.05 8.82 3.52
CA ASP A 113 31.21 9.47 2.91
C ASP A 113 32.36 8.46 2.71
N GLY A 114 32.90 8.38 1.48
CA GLY A 114 34.12 7.62 1.18
C GLY A 114 33.97 6.26 0.49
N GLY A 115 32.83 5.97 -0.15
CA GLY A 115 32.64 4.72 -0.91
C GLY A 115 32.66 4.89 -2.44
N ASP A 116 32.95 3.80 -3.16
CA ASP A 116 32.84 3.71 -4.63
C ASP A 116 31.47 4.23 -5.10
N LEU A 117 31.47 5.17 -6.06
CA LEU A 117 30.29 5.92 -6.53
C LEU A 117 29.30 5.05 -7.34
N LYS A 118 29.59 3.76 -7.54
CA LYS A 118 28.80 2.82 -8.34
C LYS A 118 27.64 2.19 -7.55
N LYS A 119 26.82 3.01 -6.87
CA LYS A 119 25.67 2.55 -6.06
C LYS A 119 24.32 3.09 -6.56
N HIS A 120 24.24 3.41 -7.84
CA HIS A 120 22.99 3.84 -8.46
C HIS A 120 22.02 2.65 -8.55
N MET A 121 20.74 2.93 -8.32
CA MET A 121 19.66 1.97 -8.47
C MET A 121 18.75 2.44 -9.60
N VAL A 122 18.25 1.50 -10.40
CA VAL A 122 17.27 1.75 -11.46
C VAL A 122 16.16 0.73 -11.31
N CYS A 123 14.92 1.20 -11.30
CA CYS A 123 13.73 0.36 -11.21
C CYS A 123 12.71 0.81 -12.25
N LEU A 124 12.12 -0.15 -12.97
CA LEU A 124 11.01 0.09 -13.87
C LEU A 124 9.74 -0.49 -13.23
N ASN A 125 8.69 0.33 -13.17
CA ASN A 125 7.45 0.01 -12.48
C ASN A 125 6.27 0.24 -13.42
N TRP A 126 5.24 -0.59 -13.32
CA TRP A 126 4.03 -0.48 -14.14
C TRP A 126 2.77 -0.60 -13.27
N LEU A 127 1.80 0.27 -13.55
CA LEU A 127 0.41 0.03 -13.20
C LEU A 127 -0.21 -0.82 -14.30
N LEU A 128 -0.60 -2.05 -13.99
CA LEU A 128 -1.00 -3.04 -14.98
C LEU A 128 -2.42 -2.84 -15.52
N SER A 129 -3.31 -2.26 -14.70
CA SER A 129 -4.71 -2.02 -15.05
C SER A 129 -5.28 -0.91 -14.17
N ASP A 130 -6.21 -0.12 -14.73
CA ASP A 130 -7.06 0.82 -14.00
C ASP A 130 -8.46 0.25 -13.71
N LYS A 131 -8.69 -1.01 -14.08
CA LYS A 131 -9.91 -1.78 -13.81
C LYS A 131 -9.58 -3.06 -13.05
N PRO A 132 -10.53 -3.59 -12.25
CA PRO A 132 -10.39 -4.93 -11.67
C PRO A 132 -10.10 -5.94 -12.79
N LEU A 133 -9.11 -6.79 -12.56
CA LEU A 133 -8.80 -7.91 -13.44
C LEU A 133 -9.77 -9.05 -13.16
N ASP A 134 -10.01 -9.90 -14.14
CA ASP A 134 -10.70 -11.17 -13.91
C ASP A 134 -9.78 -12.17 -13.20
N LEU A 135 -10.38 -13.17 -12.54
CA LEU A 135 -9.65 -14.15 -11.73
C LEU A 135 -8.62 -14.97 -12.52
N GLU A 136 -8.88 -15.25 -13.79
CA GLU A 136 -7.95 -16.01 -14.64
C GLU A 136 -6.71 -15.17 -14.96
N THR A 137 -6.92 -13.89 -15.29
CA THR A 137 -5.84 -12.94 -15.52
C THR A 137 -5.00 -12.70 -14.25
N GLU A 138 -5.62 -12.55 -13.08
CA GLU A 138 -4.90 -12.38 -11.80
C GLU A 138 -3.98 -13.58 -11.50
N LEU A 139 -4.49 -14.80 -11.66
CA LEU A 139 -3.70 -16.01 -11.46
C LEU A 139 -2.56 -16.12 -12.48
N THR A 140 -2.85 -15.78 -13.74
CA THR A 140 -1.87 -15.81 -14.84
C THR A 140 -0.74 -14.81 -14.61
N LEU A 141 -1.02 -13.62 -14.08
CA LEU A 141 0.02 -12.66 -13.70
C LEU A 141 0.94 -13.21 -12.60
N GLY A 142 0.38 -13.94 -11.62
CA GLY A 142 1.17 -14.65 -10.62
C GLY A 142 2.12 -15.68 -11.24
N PHE A 143 1.61 -16.48 -12.18
CA PHE A 143 2.41 -17.44 -12.92
C PHE A 143 3.49 -16.77 -13.78
N LEU A 144 3.13 -15.70 -14.49
CA LEU A 144 4.05 -14.91 -15.32
C LEU A 144 5.19 -14.31 -14.48
N ASN A 145 4.88 -13.77 -13.29
CA ASN A 145 5.89 -13.26 -12.36
C ASN A 145 6.90 -14.35 -11.97
N HIS A 146 6.42 -15.55 -11.64
CA HIS A 146 7.32 -16.67 -11.33
C HIS A 146 8.16 -17.08 -12.55
N LEU A 147 7.57 -17.11 -13.75
CA LEU A 147 8.29 -17.42 -14.99
C LEU A 147 9.43 -16.42 -15.24
N LEU A 148 9.17 -15.13 -15.07
CA LEU A 148 10.11 -14.05 -15.37
C LEU A 148 11.20 -13.83 -14.31
N LEU A 149 10.87 -14.00 -13.02
CA LEU A 149 11.74 -13.61 -11.91
C LEU A 149 11.91 -14.68 -10.79
N GLY A 150 11.13 -15.76 -10.82
CA GLY A 150 11.01 -16.70 -9.71
C GLY A 150 12.27 -17.51 -9.40
N ALA A 151 13.10 -17.82 -10.41
CA ALA A 151 14.32 -18.60 -10.26
C ALA A 151 15.56 -17.85 -10.80
N PRO A 152 16.78 -18.20 -10.36
CA PRO A 152 18.01 -17.61 -10.92
C PRO A 152 18.16 -17.78 -12.44
N ALA A 153 17.55 -18.83 -13.00
CA ALA A 153 17.53 -19.09 -14.43
C ALA A 153 16.39 -18.38 -15.17
N SER A 154 15.47 -17.72 -14.46
CA SER A 154 14.37 -16.98 -15.07
C SER A 154 14.92 -15.84 -15.94
N PRO A 155 14.33 -15.59 -17.12
CA PRO A 155 14.95 -14.79 -18.17
C PRO A 155 15.21 -13.35 -17.75
N LEU A 156 14.32 -12.72 -16.97
CA LEU A 156 14.54 -11.34 -16.52
C LEU A 156 15.54 -11.30 -15.37
N ARG A 157 15.43 -12.24 -14.42
CA ARG A 157 16.33 -12.30 -13.25
C ARG A 157 17.78 -12.61 -13.61
N LYS A 158 18.03 -13.40 -14.65
CA LYS A 158 19.40 -13.76 -15.07
C LYS A 158 20.25 -12.54 -15.46
N PHE A 159 19.62 -11.43 -15.87
CA PHE A 159 20.30 -10.19 -16.26
C PHE A 159 20.28 -9.11 -15.18
N CYS A 160 19.63 -9.37 -14.05
CA CYS A 160 19.62 -8.50 -12.87
C CYS A 160 20.66 -9.00 -11.85
#